data_AF-A0A420HF75-F1
#
_entry.id   AF-A0A420HF75-F1
#
_cell.length_a   1.000
_cell.length_b   1.000
_cell.length_c   1.000
_cell.angle_alpha   90.00
_cell.angle_beta   90.00
_cell.angle_gamma   90.00
#
_symmetry.space_group_name_H-M   'P 1'
#
loop_
_entity.id
_entity.type
_entity.pdbx_description
1 polymer ?
#
loop_
_entity_poly.entity_id
_entity_poly.type
_entity_poly.pdbx_seq_one_letter_code
_entity_poly.pdbx_strand_id
1 'polypeptide(L)'
;MYSNGFRKKLSEQNPNYSINPHFLTGFADAESSFVLSITKNLFVLEQIKNFLGVGKIYVTNVGSEYRVFSIKGLKVVLDHFDKFPLISQKYGDYFLFKQAYQLLINREHLTPLGLRKIISIKASINNGLSEPLKKAFSDVTFAIRPRKENIYISNPQ
;
A
#
# COMPACT_ATOMS: atom_id res chain seq x y z
N MET A 1 31.23 4.12 4.43
CA MET A 1 31.33 4.05 2.95
C MET A 1 30.37 3.01 2.41
N TYR A 2 29.31 3.49 1.77
CA TYR A 2 28.65 2.74 0.71
C TYR A 2 29.73 2.24 -0.25
N SER A 3 29.81 0.93 -0.41
CA SER A 3 30.76 0.29 -1.32
C SER A 3 30.13 -1.01 -1.76
N ASN A 4 30.64 -1.56 -2.86
CA ASN A 4 30.26 -2.85 -3.44
C ASN A 4 30.37 -4.07 -2.47
N GLY A 5 30.55 -3.85 -1.16
CA GLY A 5 30.53 -4.84 -0.09
C GLY A 5 29.15 -5.30 0.38
N PHE A 6 28.04 -4.56 0.18
CA PHE A 6 26.73 -4.98 0.72
C PHE A 6 26.07 -6.14 -0.04
N ARG A 7 26.22 -6.17 -1.38
CA ARG A 7 25.74 -7.29 -2.22
C ARG A 7 26.62 -8.53 -2.09
N LYS A 8 27.94 -8.34 -1.95
CA LYS A 8 28.88 -9.44 -1.67
C LYS A 8 28.61 -10.06 -0.29
N LYS A 9 28.43 -9.25 0.76
CA LYS A 9 28.19 -9.75 2.13
C LYS A 9 26.93 -10.60 2.29
N LEU A 10 25.87 -10.36 1.53
CA LEU A 10 24.61 -11.11 1.65
C LEU A 10 24.62 -12.42 0.83
N SER A 11 25.31 -12.46 -0.31
CA SER A 11 25.47 -13.69 -1.10
C SER A 11 26.63 -14.58 -0.61
N GLU A 12 27.65 -14.00 0.02
CA GLU A 12 28.80 -14.73 0.58
C GLU A 12 28.46 -15.47 1.88
N GLN A 13 27.36 -15.11 2.58
CA GLN A 13 27.01 -15.70 3.88
C GLN A 13 26.01 -16.86 3.84
N ASN A 14 25.34 -17.12 2.73
CA ASN A 14 24.72 -18.42 2.46
C ASN A 14 24.06 -18.41 1.07
N PRO A 15 24.51 -19.24 0.11
CA PRO A 15 23.90 -19.33 -1.22
C PRO A 15 22.46 -19.88 -1.21
N ASN A 16 21.97 -20.33 -0.04
CA ASN A 16 20.64 -20.87 0.18
C ASN A 16 19.73 -19.98 1.05
N TYR A 17 19.95 -18.66 1.10
CA TYR A 17 19.07 -17.78 1.88
C TYR A 17 17.69 -17.62 1.20
N SER A 18 16.80 -18.54 1.52
CA SER A 18 15.38 -18.49 1.18
C SER A 18 14.64 -17.80 2.33
N ILE A 19 13.96 -16.69 2.04
CA ILE A 19 13.07 -16.04 3.01
C ILE A 19 12.02 -17.07 3.42
N ASN A 20 11.93 -17.32 4.73
CA ASN A 20 10.94 -18.24 5.27
C ASN A 20 9.54 -17.78 4.85
N PRO A 21 8.76 -18.61 4.12
CA PRO A 21 7.42 -18.25 3.69
C PRO A 21 6.49 -17.86 4.84
N HIS A 22 6.65 -18.45 6.04
CA HIS A 22 5.88 -18.10 7.23
C HIS A 22 6.28 -16.75 7.83
N PHE A 23 7.55 -16.37 7.71
CA PHE A 23 7.99 -15.02 8.09
C PHE A 23 7.39 -13.98 7.14
N LEU A 24 7.42 -14.26 5.82
CA LEU A 24 6.81 -13.38 4.82
C LEU A 24 5.29 -13.28 5.01
N THR A 25 4.61 -14.40 5.29
CA THR A 25 3.17 -14.43 5.59
C THR A 25 2.85 -13.71 6.89
N GLY A 26 3.59 -13.93 7.97
CA GLY A 26 3.37 -13.24 9.25
C GLY A 26 3.69 -11.75 9.17
N PHE A 27 4.73 -11.36 8.43
CA PHE A 27 5.04 -9.97 8.12
C PHE A 27 3.96 -9.35 7.24
N ALA A 28 3.43 -10.11 6.28
CA ALA A 28 2.34 -9.65 5.44
C ALA A 28 1.02 -9.50 6.21
N ASP A 29 0.69 -10.42 7.11
CA ASP A 29 -0.50 -10.36 7.96
C ASP A 29 -0.41 -9.24 9.00
N ALA A 30 0.81 -8.91 9.46
CA ALA A 30 1.05 -7.79 10.37
C ALA A 30 1.09 -6.43 9.65
N GLU A 31 1.66 -6.36 8.45
CA GLU A 31 2.08 -5.08 7.84
C GLU A 31 1.67 -4.85 6.37
N SER A 32 1.09 -5.85 5.67
CA SER A 32 0.46 -5.67 4.35
C SER A 32 -0.92 -5.05 4.52
N SER A 33 -0.94 -3.76 4.83
CA SER A 33 -2.17 -3.01 4.90
C SER A 33 -2.07 -1.82 3.97
N PHE A 34 -2.64 -1.99 2.78
CA PHE A 34 -3.27 -0.88 2.10
C PHE A 34 -4.75 -0.90 2.44
N VAL A 35 -5.05 -0.49 3.65
CA VAL A 35 -6.42 -0.36 4.11
C VAL A 35 -6.93 1.00 3.67
N LEU A 36 -7.83 0.99 2.68
CA LEU A 36 -8.82 2.06 2.57
C LEU A 36 -9.85 1.81 3.68
N SER A 37 -9.68 2.48 4.81
CA SER A 37 -10.70 2.54 5.86
C SER A 37 -11.43 3.87 5.77
N ILE A 38 -12.75 3.80 5.70
CA ILE A 38 -13.65 4.96 5.79
C ILE A 38 -14.43 4.79 7.10
N THR A 39 -14.22 5.71 8.02
CA THR A 39 -14.99 5.79 9.27
C THR A 39 -16.11 6.81 9.09
N LYS A 40 -17.34 6.32 9.00
CA LYS A 40 -18.58 7.11 8.90
C LYS A 40 -19.72 6.38 9.60
N ASN A 41 -20.87 7.04 9.69
CA ASN A 41 -22.11 6.37 10.10
C ASN A 41 -22.36 5.16 9.19
N LEU A 42 -22.80 4.05 9.80
CA LEU A 42 -23.06 2.77 9.16
C LEU A 42 -23.85 2.90 7.85
N PHE A 43 -24.90 3.73 7.82
CA PHE A 43 -25.72 3.95 6.63
C PHE A 43 -24.89 4.38 5.41
N VAL A 44 -23.97 5.33 5.59
CA VAL A 44 -23.11 5.82 4.50
C VAL A 44 -22.15 4.72 4.02
N LEU A 45 -21.63 3.91 4.95
CA LEU A 45 -20.73 2.82 4.62
C LEU A 45 -21.43 1.70 3.85
N GLU A 46 -22.69 1.43 4.17
CA GLU A 46 -23.53 0.50 3.40
C GLU A 46 -23.75 0.99 1.98
N GLN A 47 -24.05 2.28 1.79
CA GLN A 47 -24.17 2.87 0.45
C GLN A 47 -22.88 2.76 -0.36
N ILE A 48 -21.72 3.02 0.25
CA ILE A 48 -20.41 2.87 -0.41
C ILE A 48 -20.15 1.42 -0.79
N LYS A 49 -20.39 0.48 0.14
CA LYS A 49 -20.22 -0.95 -0.11
C LYS A 49 -21.12 -1.41 -1.26
N ASN A 50 -22.39 -1.00 -1.26
CA ASN A 50 -23.37 -1.35 -2.30
C ASN A 50 -22.97 -0.76 -3.65
N PHE A 51 -22.51 0.50 -3.69
CA PHE A 51 -22.05 1.15 -4.91
C PHE A 51 -20.80 0.46 -5.51
N LEU A 52 -19.82 0.11 -4.68
CA LEU A 52 -18.60 -0.57 -5.15
C LEU A 52 -18.79 -2.07 -5.36
N GLY A 53 -19.82 -2.69 -4.79
CA GLY A 53 -20.11 -4.12 -4.88
C GLY A 53 -19.07 -5.03 -4.22
N VAL A 54 -18.12 -4.49 -3.46
CA VAL A 54 -17.00 -5.22 -2.84
C VAL A 54 -16.76 -4.77 -1.41
N GLY A 55 -15.96 -5.53 -0.65
CA GLY A 55 -15.54 -5.17 0.70
C GLY A 55 -16.51 -5.62 1.80
N LYS A 56 -16.11 -5.32 3.04
CA LYS A 56 -16.86 -5.68 4.26
C LYS A 56 -16.90 -4.48 5.21
N ILE A 57 -17.95 -4.41 5.99
CA ILE A 57 -18.09 -3.42 7.07
C ILE A 57 -17.80 -4.13 8.39
N TYR A 58 -17.00 -3.49 9.22
CA TYR A 58 -16.65 -3.93 10.56
C TYR A 58 -17.17 -2.89 11.54
N VAL A 59 -18.08 -3.31 12.41
CA VAL A 59 -18.57 -2.47 13.51
C VAL A 59 -17.62 -2.64 14.70
N THR A 60 -17.18 -1.53 15.27
CA THR A 60 -16.28 -1.48 16.42
C THR A 60 -16.93 -0.65 17.53
N ASN A 61 -16.34 -0.70 18.72
CA ASN A 61 -16.83 0.06 19.88
C ASN A 61 -16.75 1.59 19.67
N VAL A 62 -15.95 2.05 18.70
CA VAL A 62 -15.69 3.46 18.41
C VAL A 62 -16.30 3.93 17.08
N GLY A 63 -16.96 3.06 16.33
CA GLY A 63 -17.59 3.40 15.07
C GLY A 63 -17.75 2.22 14.11
N SER A 64 -17.79 2.50 12.82
CA SER A 64 -17.86 1.48 11.78
C SER A 64 -16.80 1.77 10.72
N GLU A 65 -16.24 0.71 10.15
CA GLU A 65 -15.19 0.79 9.15
C GLU A 65 -15.53 -0.06 7.92
N TYR A 66 -15.52 0.56 6.75
CA TYR A 66 -15.56 -0.17 5.48
C TYR A 66 -14.13 -0.52 5.05
N ARG A 67 -13.86 -1.79 4.75
CA ARG A 67 -12.53 -2.28 4.35
C ARG A 67 -12.60 -3.21 3.12
N VAL A 68 -11.63 -3.10 2.23
CA VAL A 68 -11.45 -3.95 1.04
C VAL A 68 -10.05 -4.56 1.08
N PHE A 69 -9.96 -5.89 1.08
CA PHE A 69 -8.68 -6.62 1.21
C PHE A 69 -8.38 -7.55 0.02
N SER A 70 -9.39 -8.04 -0.69
CA SER A 70 -9.18 -9.01 -1.76
C SER A 70 -8.55 -8.34 -2.98
N ILE A 71 -7.62 -9.01 -3.66
CA ILE A 71 -6.97 -8.50 -4.88
C ILE A 71 -8.03 -8.11 -5.94
N LYS A 72 -9.09 -8.90 -6.07
CA LYS A 72 -10.22 -8.62 -6.97
C LYS A 72 -10.99 -7.36 -6.53
N GLY A 73 -11.27 -7.22 -5.24
CA GLY A 73 -11.96 -6.05 -4.70
C GLY A 73 -11.14 -4.77 -4.82
N LEU A 74 -9.84 -4.85 -4.56
CA LEU A 74 -8.92 -3.73 -4.72
C LEU A 74 -8.88 -3.25 -6.18
N LYS A 75 -8.96 -4.16 -7.16
CA LYS A 75 -9.08 -3.76 -8.58
C LYS A 75 -10.28 -2.86 -8.81
N VAL A 76 -11.46 -3.22 -8.30
CA VAL A 76 -12.68 -2.41 -8.46
C VAL A 76 -12.50 -1.01 -7.87
N VAL A 77 -11.88 -0.90 -6.70
CA VAL A 77 -11.57 0.39 -6.05
C VAL A 77 -10.58 1.20 -6.87
N LEU A 78 -9.52 0.58 -7.38
CA LEU A 78 -8.50 1.25 -8.20
C LEU A 78 -9.08 1.75 -9.52
N ASP A 79 -9.90 0.94 -10.20
CA ASP A 79 -10.57 1.29 -11.45
C ASP A 79 -11.54 2.47 -11.25
N HIS A 80 -12.23 2.53 -10.10
CA HIS A 80 -13.06 3.68 -9.73
C HIS A 80 -12.23 4.96 -9.63
N PHE A 81 -11.12 4.95 -8.89
CA PHE A 81 -10.27 6.13 -8.72
C PHE A 81 -9.43 6.47 -9.95
N ASP A 82 -9.25 5.55 -10.91
CA ASP A 82 -8.70 5.87 -12.23
C ASP A 82 -9.71 6.68 -13.05
N LYS A 83 -10.99 6.29 -13.00
CA LYS A 83 -12.08 6.98 -13.71
C LYS A 83 -12.48 8.29 -13.03
N PHE A 84 -12.42 8.34 -11.70
CA PHE A 84 -12.79 9.50 -10.87
C PHE A 84 -11.62 9.87 -9.92
N PRO A 85 -10.57 10.52 -10.45
CA PRO A 85 -9.34 10.73 -9.70
C PRO A 85 -9.48 11.64 -8.49
N LEU A 86 -8.95 11.19 -7.34
CA LEU A 86 -8.84 12.00 -6.12
C LEU A 86 -8.13 13.33 -6.40
N ILE A 87 -8.64 14.45 -5.90
CA ILE A 87 -8.11 15.80 -6.22
C ILE A 87 -7.17 16.31 -5.12
N SER A 88 -7.39 15.91 -3.87
CA SER A 88 -6.57 16.35 -2.74
C SER A 88 -5.18 15.71 -2.75
N GLN A 89 -4.36 16.08 -1.77
CA GLN A 89 -3.05 15.44 -1.55
C GLN A 89 -3.15 13.90 -1.43
N LYS A 90 -4.32 13.34 -1.09
CA LYS A 90 -4.56 11.89 -1.05
C LYS A 90 -4.31 11.19 -2.40
N TYR A 91 -4.33 11.93 -3.51
CA TYR A 91 -3.92 11.40 -4.81
C TYR A 91 -2.52 10.78 -4.79
N GLY A 92 -1.57 11.41 -4.09
CA GLY A 92 -0.21 10.88 -3.98
C GLY A 92 -0.17 9.51 -3.31
N ASP A 93 -0.98 9.33 -2.26
CA ASP A 93 -1.07 8.04 -1.55
C ASP A 93 -1.77 6.99 -2.40
N TYR A 94 -2.83 7.37 -3.12
CA TYR A 94 -3.50 6.49 -4.09
C TYR A 94 -2.55 6.05 -5.20
N PHE A 95 -1.77 6.96 -5.77
CA PHE A 95 -0.83 6.66 -6.83
C PHE A 95 0.24 5.66 -6.38
N LEU A 96 0.82 5.88 -5.20
CA LEU A 96 1.79 4.97 -4.60
C LEU A 96 1.14 3.62 -4.25
N PHE A 97 -0.09 3.62 -3.75
CA PHE A 97 -0.85 2.40 -3.50
C PHE A 97 -1.07 1.58 -4.78
N LYS A 98 -1.46 2.23 -5.87
CA LYS A 98 -1.63 1.57 -7.18
C LYS A 98 -0.34 0.91 -7.67
N GLN A 99 0.82 1.54 -7.46
CA GLN A 99 2.11 0.93 -7.79
C GLN A 99 2.38 -0.31 -6.94
N ALA A 100 2.08 -0.27 -5.65
CA ALA A 100 2.23 -1.45 -4.79
C ALA A 100 1.27 -2.58 -5.18
N TYR A 101 0.04 -2.25 -5.58
CA TYR A 101 -0.88 -3.23 -6.15
C TYR A 101 -0.31 -3.88 -7.41
N GLN A 102 0.34 -3.12 -8.30
CA GLN A 102 0.99 -3.67 -9.49
C GLN A 102 2.11 -4.66 -9.14
N LEU A 103 2.96 -4.32 -8.17
CA LEU A 103 3.99 -5.24 -7.65
C LEU A 103 3.39 -6.52 -7.03
N LEU A 104 2.20 -6.41 -6.44
CA LEU A 104 1.46 -7.54 -5.89
C LEU A 104 0.97 -8.49 -7.00
N ILE A 105 0.22 -7.97 -7.98
CA ILE A 105 -0.35 -8.78 -9.06
C ILE A 105 0.70 -9.38 -9.98
N ASN A 106 1.84 -8.69 -10.16
CA ASN A 106 2.99 -9.18 -10.93
C ASN A 106 3.86 -10.16 -10.13
N ARG A 107 3.53 -10.41 -8.86
CA ARG A 107 4.32 -11.23 -7.92
C ARG A 107 5.75 -10.73 -7.68
N GLU A 108 6.07 -9.50 -8.06
CA GLU A 108 7.40 -8.89 -7.87
C GLU A 108 7.77 -8.78 -6.39
N HIS A 109 6.79 -8.57 -5.52
CA HIS A 109 6.96 -8.51 -4.06
C HIS A 109 7.62 -9.75 -3.43
N LEU A 110 7.60 -10.90 -4.13
CA LEU A 110 8.28 -12.13 -3.69
C LEU A 110 9.80 -12.06 -3.88
N THR A 111 10.30 -11.09 -4.64
CA THR A 111 11.72 -10.86 -4.84
C THR A 111 12.26 -9.84 -3.84
N PRO A 112 13.54 -9.92 -3.44
CA PRO A 112 14.14 -8.91 -2.57
C PRO A 112 14.04 -7.48 -3.14
N LEU A 113 14.13 -7.33 -4.47
CA LEU A 113 13.98 -6.05 -5.14
C LEU A 113 12.54 -5.53 -5.04
N GLY A 114 11.55 -6.36 -5.34
CA GLY A 114 10.14 -5.96 -5.26
C GLY A 114 9.69 -5.69 -3.83
N LEU A 115 10.16 -6.47 -2.85
CA LEU A 115 9.94 -6.18 -1.43
C LEU A 115 10.50 -4.81 -1.06
N ARG A 116 11.73 -4.48 -1.48
CA ARG A 116 12.32 -3.15 -1.25
C ARG A 116 11.52 -2.03 -1.92
N LYS A 117 10.96 -2.25 -3.12
CA LYS A 117 10.03 -1.29 -3.75
C LYS A 117 8.78 -1.08 -2.90
N ILE A 118 8.19 -2.15 -2.34
CA ILE A 118 7.03 -2.05 -1.43
C ILE A 118 7.39 -1.25 -0.17
N ILE A 119 8.55 -1.50 0.44
CA ILE A 119 9.02 -0.74 1.61
C ILE A 119 9.25 0.73 1.25
N SER A 120 9.88 1.01 0.10
CA SER A 120 10.08 2.37 -0.41
C SER A 120 8.75 3.12 -0.60
N ILE A 121 7.73 2.44 -1.14
CA ILE A 121 6.36 2.97 -1.25
C ILE A 121 5.75 3.22 0.14
N LYS A 122 5.83 2.24 1.05
CA LYS A 122 5.27 2.34 2.40
C LYS A 122 5.89 3.50 3.19
N ALA A 123 7.16 3.79 2.97
CA ALA A 123 7.86 4.92 3.60
C ALA A 123 7.28 6.29 3.20
N SER A 124 6.66 6.37 2.02
CA SER A 124 6.14 7.63 1.45
C SER A 124 4.63 7.81 1.59
N ILE A 125 3.92 6.84 2.19
CA ILE A 125 2.47 6.88 2.39
C ILE A 125 2.15 7.11 3.86
N ASN A 126 1.15 7.96 4.14
CA ASN A 126 0.63 8.22 5.48
C ASN A 126 1.75 8.55 6.48
N ASN A 127 1.89 7.76 7.56
CA ASN A 127 2.88 7.96 8.63
C ASN A 127 4.26 7.32 8.32
N GLY A 128 4.47 6.79 7.12
CA GLY A 128 5.74 6.17 6.72
C GLY A 128 6.02 4.83 7.42
N LEU A 129 7.31 4.50 7.60
CA LEU A 129 7.76 3.25 8.22
C LEU A 129 7.69 3.31 9.76
N SER A 130 7.46 2.16 10.40
CA SER A 130 7.64 1.98 11.84
C SER A 130 9.14 2.01 12.21
N GLU A 131 9.49 2.26 13.48
CA GLU A 131 10.89 2.25 13.92
C GLU A 131 11.63 0.93 13.64
N PRO A 132 11.03 -0.26 13.88
CA PRO A 132 11.67 -1.53 13.50
C PRO A 132 11.98 -1.61 12.01
N LEU A 133 11.08 -1.13 11.15
CA LEU A 133 11.28 -1.11 9.70
C LEU A 133 12.35 -0.11 9.27
N LYS A 134 12.38 1.10 9.86
CA LYS A 134 13.45 2.06 9.60
C LYS A 134 14.82 1.46 9.93
N LYS A 135 14.90 0.70 11.02
CA LYS A 135 16.14 0.01 11.41
C LYS A 135 16.51 -1.13 10.45
N ALA A 136 15.53 -1.95 10.06
CA ALA A 136 15.75 -3.09 9.16
C ALA A 136 16.05 -2.69 7.71
N PHE A 137 15.52 -1.54 7.28
CA PHE A 137 15.60 -1.01 5.91
C PHE A 137 16.18 0.41 5.90
N SER A 138 17.26 0.63 6.64
CA SER A 138 17.90 1.95 6.80
C SER A 138 18.50 2.51 5.50
N ASP A 139 18.69 1.65 4.49
CA ASP A 139 19.22 1.98 3.18
C ASP A 139 18.13 2.29 2.14
N VAL A 140 16.85 2.16 2.49
CA VAL A 140 15.74 2.37 1.56
C VAL A 140 15.49 3.87 1.35
N THR A 141 15.52 4.29 0.08
CA THR A 141 15.07 5.61 -0.34
C THR A 141 13.55 5.65 -0.48
N PHE A 142 12.97 6.79 -0.14
CA PHE A 142 11.51 6.96 -0.13
C PHE A 142 11.02 7.12 -1.57
N ALA A 143 9.89 6.49 -1.90
CA ALA A 143 9.28 6.64 -3.22
C ALA A 143 8.84 8.09 -3.44
N ILE A 144 8.99 8.60 -4.67
CA ILE A 144 8.57 9.96 -5.00
C ILE A 144 7.04 10.02 -4.96
N ARG A 145 6.50 10.89 -4.11
CA ARG A 145 5.06 11.12 -3.98
C ARG A 145 4.63 12.22 -4.93
N PRO A 146 3.80 11.94 -5.96
CA PRO A 146 3.36 12.99 -6.88
C PRO A 146 2.43 13.96 -6.17
N ARG A 147 2.53 15.24 -6.57
CA ARG A 147 1.54 16.26 -6.22
C ARG A 147 0.58 16.40 -7.37
N LYS A 148 -0.70 16.49 -7.07
CA LYS A 148 -1.71 16.87 -8.04
C LYS A 148 -1.68 18.39 -8.13
N GLU A 149 -1.32 18.93 -9.28
CA GLU A 149 -1.38 20.38 -9.53
C GLU A 149 -2.83 20.86 -9.46
N ASN A 150 -3.04 22.14 -9.10
CA ASN A 150 -4.37 22.70 -8.83
C ASN A 150 -5.32 22.50 -10.04
N ILE A 151 -6.25 21.57 -9.92
CA ILE A 151 -7.30 21.34 -10.92
C ILE A 151 -8.51 22.18 -10.56
N TYR A 152 -8.85 23.14 -11.42
CA TYR A 152 -10.12 23.86 -11.37
C TYR A 152 -11.26 22.87 -11.62
N ILE A 153 -12.14 22.70 -10.62
CA ILE A 153 -13.38 21.95 -10.79
C ILE A 153 -14.37 22.90 -11.46
N SER A 154 -14.61 22.72 -12.76
CA SER A 154 -15.78 23.33 -13.39
C SER A 154 -17.02 22.69 -12.78
N ASN A 155 -17.87 23.51 -12.16
CA ASN A 155 -19.15 23.06 -11.61
C ASN A 155 -20.00 22.49 -12.77
N PRO A 156 -20.33 21.19 -12.81
CA PRO A 156 -21.24 20.67 -13.81
C PRO A 156 -22.63 21.23 -13.47
N GLN A 157 -23.19 22.01 -14.39
CA GLN A 157 -24.60 22.43 -14.35
C GLN A 157 -25.53 21.23 -14.46
#